data_AF-A0A1H6WJT9-F1
#
_entry.id   AF-A0A1H6WJT9-F1
#
_cell.length_a   1.000
_cell.length_b   1.000
_cell.length_c   1.000
_cell.angle_alpha   90.00
_cell.angle_beta   90.00
_cell.angle_gamma   90.00
#
_symmetry.space_group_name_H-M   'P 1'
#
loop_
_entity.id
_entity.type
_entity.pdbx_description
1 polymer ?
#
loop_
_entity_poly.entity_id
_entity_poly.type
_entity_poly.pdbx_seq_one_letter_code
_entity_poly.pdbx_strand_id
1 'polypeptide(L)'
;MVTIDRIEKPLLNVGHYELYNLGFGDLKIRNNEWILDDSTRTNNGDMSKVIATVVQIAVLFLREHKDAILFFQGYWDSKSIKGGRNQRNLLYQRAIESNWEDFTNEFVIRGVISSKIIDYVNGDTYDEILIRCKI
;
A
#
# COMPACT_ATOMS: atom_id res chain seq x y z
N MET A 1 9.71 8.75 -4.78
CA MET A 1 8.81 8.71 -5.94
C MET A 1 7.64 7.79 -5.61
N VAL A 2 6.43 8.11 -6.10
CA VAL A 2 5.25 7.24 -5.98
C VAL A 2 4.92 6.69 -7.36
N THR A 3 4.61 5.40 -7.46
CA THR A 3 4.13 4.76 -8.70
C THR A 3 2.81 4.05 -8.43
N ILE A 4 1.97 3.99 -9.47
CA ILE A 4 0.74 3.20 -9.48
C ILE A 4 0.76 2.39 -10.77
N ASP A 5 1.06 1.10 -10.63
CA ASP A 5 1.35 0.23 -11.77
C ASP A 5 0.27 -0.84 -11.89
N ARG A 6 -0.36 -0.95 -13.07
CA ARG A 6 -1.39 -1.97 -13.32
C ARG A 6 -0.78 -3.37 -13.26
N ILE A 7 -1.41 -4.27 -12.52
CA ILE A 7 -1.03 -5.68 -12.46
C ILE A 7 -1.84 -6.44 -13.53
N GLU A 8 -1.22 -6.80 -14.64
CA GLU A 8 -1.90 -7.43 -15.79
C GLU A 8 -2.41 -8.86 -15.50
N LYS A 9 -1.74 -9.59 -14.60
CA LYS A 9 -2.10 -10.96 -14.21
C LYS A 9 -2.15 -11.04 -12.69
N PRO A 10 -3.24 -10.57 -12.06
CA PRO A 10 -3.32 -10.59 -10.62
C PRO A 10 -3.35 -12.05 -10.15
N LEU A 11 -2.48 -12.40 -9.20
CA LEU A 11 -2.54 -13.68 -8.49
C LEU A 11 -3.82 -13.79 -7.63
N LEU A 12 -4.47 -12.64 -7.38
CA LEU A 12 -5.70 -12.49 -6.62
C LEU A 12 -6.89 -12.40 -7.57
N ASN A 13 -7.90 -13.25 -7.38
CA ASN A 13 -9.19 -13.09 -8.08
C ASN A 13 -9.95 -11.92 -7.44
N VAL A 14 -9.93 -10.77 -8.12
CA VAL A 14 -10.59 -9.53 -7.69
C VAL A 14 -11.90 -9.26 -8.44
N GLY A 15 -12.47 -10.26 -9.14
CA GLY A 15 -13.71 -10.08 -9.89
C GLY A 15 -13.56 -9.13 -11.07
N HIS A 16 -14.43 -8.12 -11.17
CA HIS A 16 -14.43 -7.14 -12.27
C HIS A 16 -13.50 -5.95 -12.05
N TYR A 17 -12.86 -5.86 -10.89
CA TYR A 17 -11.97 -4.75 -10.56
C TYR A 17 -10.60 -4.90 -11.21
N GLU A 18 -9.92 -3.77 -11.42
CA GLU A 18 -8.56 -3.72 -11.91
C GLU A 18 -7.57 -3.56 -10.73
N LEU A 19 -6.53 -4.40 -10.67
CA LEU A 19 -5.56 -4.37 -9.59
C LEU A 19 -4.35 -3.51 -9.96
N TYR A 20 -3.95 -2.62 -9.05
CA TYR A 20 -2.81 -1.73 -9.21
C TYR A 20 -1.90 -1.82 -7.98
N ASN A 21 -0.59 -1.87 -8.20
CA ASN A 21 0.41 -1.78 -7.16
C ASN A 21 0.70 -0.31 -6.83
N LEU A 22 0.53 0.10 -5.58
CA LEU A 22 0.97 1.41 -5.09
C LEU A 22 2.38 1.28 -4.51
N GLY A 23 3.39 1.77 -5.25
CA GLY A 23 4.78 1.76 -4.87
C GLY A 23 5.27 3.10 -4.32
N PHE A 24 6.14 3.08 -3.31
CA PHE A 24 6.88 4.25 -2.85
C PHE A 24 8.36 3.92 -2.63
N GLY A 25 9.24 4.62 -3.32
CA GLY A 25 10.69 4.39 -3.25
C GLY A 25 11.50 5.36 -4.09
N ASP A 26 12.80 5.08 -4.20
CA ASP A 26 13.71 5.81 -5.06
C ASP A 26 13.76 5.17 -6.44
N LEU A 27 13.85 5.99 -7.48
CA LEU A 27 14.06 5.48 -8.83
C LEU A 27 15.55 5.20 -9.04
N LYS A 28 15.91 3.98 -9.40
CA LYS A 28 17.30 3.55 -9.65
C LYS A 28 17.40 2.88 -11.02
N ILE A 29 18.58 2.94 -11.63
CA ILE A 29 18.85 2.18 -12.87
C ILE A 29 19.46 0.84 -12.48
N ARG A 30 18.87 -0.25 -12.96
CA ARG A 30 19.43 -1.61 -12.87
C ARG A 30 19.26 -2.28 -14.22
N ASN A 31 20.34 -2.85 -14.77
CA ASN A 31 20.32 -3.52 -16.08
C ASN A 31 19.72 -2.67 -17.21
N ASN A 32 20.06 -1.37 -17.26
CA ASN A 32 19.54 -0.40 -18.23
C ASN A 32 18.02 -0.11 -18.13
N GLU A 33 17.37 -0.56 -17.05
CA GLU A 33 15.95 -0.29 -16.78
C GLU A 33 15.80 0.53 -15.50
N TRP A 34 14.81 1.41 -15.48
CA TRP A 34 14.43 2.13 -14.27
C TRP A 34 13.61 1.21 -13.37
N ILE A 35 14.09 1.02 -12.14
CA ILE A 35 13.42 0.23 -11.11
C ILE A 35 13.07 1.11 -9.92
N LEU A 36 11.95 0.82 -9.28
CA LEU A 36 11.61 1.40 -7.98
C LEU A 36 12.33 0.60 -6.89
N ASP A 37 13.17 1.28 -6.12
CA ASP A 37 13.84 0.73 -4.94
C ASP A 37 13.21 1.33 -3.68
N ASP A 38 12.38 0.53 -3.01
CA ASP A 38 11.72 0.90 -1.76
C ASP A 38 12.55 0.53 -0.52
N SER A 39 13.78 0.01 -0.66
CA SER A 39 14.62 -0.43 0.45
C SER A 39 15.30 0.71 1.21
N THR A 40 15.42 1.90 0.60
CA THR A 40 16.13 3.04 1.17
C THR A 40 15.53 3.46 2.52
N ARG A 41 16.41 3.79 3.48
CA ARG A 41 16.07 4.37 4.79
C ARG A 41 16.77 5.70 4.98
N THR A 42 16.02 6.79 4.90
CA THR A 42 16.47 8.12 5.30
C THR A 42 15.72 8.53 6.56
N ASN A 43 16.44 8.84 7.65
CA ASN A 43 15.84 9.34 8.88
C ASN A 43 16.04 10.85 8.97
N ASN A 44 15.33 11.58 8.12
CA ASN A 44 15.32 13.04 8.04
C ASN A 44 14.11 13.67 8.77
N GLY A 45 13.30 12.85 9.48
CA GLY A 45 12.17 13.31 10.27
C GLY A 45 10.92 13.71 9.48
N ASP A 46 10.87 13.49 8.17
CA ASP A 46 9.74 13.90 7.32
C ASP A 46 8.72 12.79 7.03
N MET A 47 8.87 11.63 7.68
CA MET A 47 8.09 10.42 7.40
C MET A 47 6.58 10.68 7.39
N SER A 48 6.05 11.45 8.34
CA SER A 48 4.61 11.80 8.37
C SER A 48 4.17 12.58 7.13
N LYS A 49 5.01 13.49 6.61
CA LYS A 49 4.72 14.23 5.37
C LYS A 49 4.76 13.30 4.16
N VAL A 50 5.75 12.43 4.10
CA VAL A 50 5.88 11.43 3.03
C VAL A 50 4.64 10.53 2.97
N ILE A 51 4.23 9.96 4.10
CA ILE A 51 3.04 9.12 4.19
C ILE A 51 1.78 9.90 3.80
N ALA A 52 1.63 11.14 4.28
CA ALA A 52 0.49 11.98 3.91
C ALA A 52 0.41 12.21 2.38
N THR A 53 1.55 12.45 1.72
CA THR A 53 1.60 12.60 0.26
C THR A 53 1.21 11.30 -0.47
N VAL A 54 1.73 10.16 -0.03
CA VAL A 54 1.37 8.84 -0.60
C VAL A 54 -0.13 8.59 -0.48
N VAL A 55 -0.69 8.86 0.70
CA VAL A 55 -2.13 8.73 0.96
C VAL A 55 -2.94 9.64 0.05
N GLN A 56 -2.55 10.92 -0.09
CA GLN A 56 -3.26 11.86 -0.97
C GLN A 56 -3.27 11.38 -2.42
N ILE A 57 -2.14 10.90 -2.93
CA ILE A 57 -2.05 10.36 -4.29
C ILE A 57 -2.95 9.13 -4.45
N ALA A 58 -2.94 8.21 -3.48
CA ALA A 58 -3.78 7.01 -3.49
C ALA A 58 -5.29 7.36 -3.51
N VAL A 59 -5.71 8.32 -2.68
CA VAL A 59 -7.08 8.81 -2.61
C VAL A 59 -7.50 9.47 -3.91
N LEU A 60 -6.67 10.34 -4.50
CA LEU A 60 -6.95 10.98 -5.78
C LEU A 60 -7.12 9.94 -6.89
N PHE A 61 -6.19 8.99 -6.99
CA PHE A 61 -6.26 7.92 -7.99
C PHE A 61 -7.54 7.08 -7.87
N LEU A 62 -7.86 6.59 -6.67
CA LEU A 62 -9.09 5.81 -6.46
C LEU A 62 -10.35 6.62 -6.77
N ARG A 63 -10.33 7.93 -6.52
CA ARG A 63 -11.48 8.79 -6.83
C ARG A 63 -11.69 8.95 -8.34
N GLU A 64 -10.63 8.98 -9.13
CA GLU A 64 -10.67 9.06 -10.60
C GLU A 64 -10.95 7.70 -11.25
N HIS A 65 -10.50 6.60 -10.63
CA HIS A 65 -10.62 5.23 -11.15
C HIS A 65 -11.44 4.35 -10.20
N LYS A 66 -12.78 4.42 -10.31
CA LYS A 66 -13.70 3.74 -9.37
C LYS A 66 -13.60 2.22 -9.36
N ASP A 67 -13.19 1.62 -10.47
CA ASP A 67 -13.02 0.17 -10.61
C ASP A 67 -11.61 -0.31 -10.21
N ALA A 68 -10.75 0.59 -9.72
CA ALA A 68 -9.41 0.23 -9.29
C ALA A 68 -9.37 -0.28 -7.84
N ILE A 69 -8.50 -1.26 -7.62
CA ILE A 69 -8.04 -1.67 -6.30
C ILE A 69 -6.57 -1.33 -6.21
N LEU A 70 -6.21 -0.49 -5.23
CA LEU A 70 -4.82 -0.29 -4.85
C LEU A 70 -4.41 -1.39 -3.88
N PHE A 71 -3.33 -2.08 -4.23
CA PHE A 71 -2.64 -3.06 -3.40
C PHE A 71 -1.26 -2.51 -3.03
N PHE A 72 -0.86 -2.67 -1.77
CA PHE A 72 0.48 -2.29 -1.33
C PHE A 72 0.96 -3.11 -0.15
N GLN A 73 2.28 -3.22 -0.08
CA GLN A 73 3.05 -3.72 1.04
C GLN A 73 4.34 -2.92 1.15
N GLY A 74 4.92 -2.85 2.33
CA GLY A 74 6.21 -2.22 2.53
C GLY A 74 7.37 -3.19 2.34
N TYR A 75 8.55 -2.64 2.04
CA TYR A 75 9.80 -3.39 2.06
C TYR A 75 10.08 -4.13 3.38
N TRP A 76 10.39 -5.42 3.28
CA TRP A 76 10.87 -6.25 4.39
C TRP A 76 12.36 -6.04 4.64
N ASP A 77 12.70 -5.08 5.52
CA ASP A 77 14.09 -4.86 5.93
C ASP A 77 14.57 -5.88 6.98
N SER A 78 15.88 -5.88 7.26
CA SER A 78 16.49 -6.79 8.24
C SER A 78 15.87 -6.71 9.63
N LYS A 79 15.34 -5.55 10.02
CA LYS A 79 14.62 -5.36 11.29
C LYS A 79 13.26 -6.05 11.25
N SER A 80 12.54 -5.92 10.14
CA SER A 80 11.25 -6.57 9.91
C SER A 80 11.39 -8.08 9.88
N ILE A 81 12.41 -8.60 9.20
CA ILE A 81 12.74 -10.03 9.16
C ILE A 81 13.06 -10.54 10.57
N LYS A 82 13.96 -9.87 11.30
CA LYS A 82 14.33 -10.27 12.67
C LYS A 82 13.15 -10.20 13.65
N GLY A 83 12.25 -9.23 13.47
CA GLY A 83 11.06 -9.04 14.30
C GLY A 83 9.85 -9.87 13.88
N GLY A 84 9.92 -10.57 12.75
CA GLY A 84 8.79 -11.30 12.16
C GLY A 84 7.58 -10.42 11.83
N ARG A 85 7.78 -9.11 11.67
CA ARG A 85 6.70 -8.14 11.41
C ARG A 85 7.19 -6.99 10.54
N ASN A 86 6.47 -6.74 9.46
CA ASN A 86 6.77 -5.64 8.53
C ASN A 86 6.52 -4.28 9.17
N GLN A 87 7.60 -3.56 9.50
CA GLN A 87 7.51 -2.27 10.18
C GLN A 87 6.88 -1.17 9.30
N ARG A 88 7.00 -1.29 7.98
CA ARG A 88 6.40 -0.33 7.03
C ARG A 88 4.90 -0.53 6.90
N ASN A 89 4.44 -1.78 6.86
CA ASN A 89 3.00 -2.07 6.91
C ASN A 89 2.37 -1.46 8.16
N LEU A 90 3.02 -1.60 9.33
CA LEU A 90 2.52 -0.98 10.56
C LEU A 90 2.42 0.55 10.48
N LEU A 91 3.31 1.22 9.74
CA LEU A 91 3.21 2.67 9.52
C LEU A 91 2.02 3.02 8.63
N TYR A 92 1.79 2.26 7.55
CA TYR A 92 0.65 2.45 6.68
C TYR A 92 -0.67 2.19 7.41
N GLN A 93 -0.76 1.09 8.16
CA GLN A 93 -1.91 0.74 9.00
C GLN A 93 -2.21 1.86 10.00
N ARG A 94 -1.20 2.39 10.70
CA ARG A 94 -1.41 3.53 11.62
C ARG A 94 -1.96 4.76 10.92
N ALA A 95 -1.50 5.05 9.70
CA ALA A 95 -2.02 6.18 8.94
C ALA A 95 -3.49 5.99 8.54
N ILE A 96 -3.87 4.77 8.14
CA ILE A 96 -5.26 4.40 7.84
C ILE A 96 -6.11 4.49 9.11
N GLU A 97 -5.68 3.84 10.19
CA GLU A 97 -6.41 3.75 11.47
C GLU A 97 -6.59 5.11 12.13
N SER A 98 -5.61 6.01 11.99
CA SER A 98 -5.71 7.39 12.50
C SER A 98 -6.75 8.24 11.75
N ASN A 99 -7.17 7.81 10.56
CA ASN A 99 -8.19 8.46 9.74
C ASN A 99 -9.35 7.50 9.42
N TRP A 100 -9.62 6.54 10.32
CA TRP A 100 -10.48 5.39 10.06
C TRP A 100 -11.89 5.77 9.62
N GLU A 101 -12.50 6.76 10.28
CA GLU A 101 -13.87 7.20 9.98
C GLU A 101 -13.97 7.76 8.55
N ASP A 102 -13.07 8.67 8.18
CA ASP A 102 -13.03 9.26 6.84
C ASP A 102 -12.79 8.19 5.77
N PHE A 103 -11.82 7.31 6.00
CA PHE A 103 -11.47 6.26 5.05
C PHE A 103 -12.61 5.27 4.85
N THR A 104 -13.23 4.82 5.93
CA THR A 104 -14.31 3.84 5.83
C THR A 104 -15.60 4.44 5.32
N ASN A 105 -15.78 5.77 5.30
CA ASN A 105 -16.92 6.39 4.63
C ASN A 105 -16.83 6.27 3.10
N GLU A 106 -15.63 6.37 2.52
CA GLU A 106 -15.43 6.38 1.07
C GLU A 106 -14.88 5.07 0.49
N PHE A 107 -14.16 4.29 1.28
CA PHE A 107 -13.37 3.14 0.80
C PHE A 107 -13.73 1.84 1.50
N VAL A 108 -13.51 0.74 0.78
CA VAL A 108 -13.46 -0.62 1.32
C VAL A 108 -11.99 -0.96 1.51
N ILE A 109 -11.62 -1.28 2.76
CA ILE A 109 -10.26 -1.68 3.13
C ILE A 109 -10.28 -3.17 3.45
N ARG A 110 -9.34 -3.92 2.87
CA ARG A 110 -9.16 -5.35 3.10
C ARG A 110 -7.71 -5.62 3.42
N GLY A 111 -7.48 -6.64 4.22
CA GLY A 111 -6.15 -7.17 4.49
C GLY A 111 -5.89 -8.46 3.75
N VAL A 112 -4.63 -8.80 3.53
CA VAL A 112 -4.21 -10.12 3.06
C VAL A 112 -3.35 -10.77 4.12
N ILE A 113 -3.68 -12.02 4.44
CA ILE A 113 -2.87 -12.88 5.30
C ILE A 113 -2.72 -14.21 4.60
N SER A 114 -1.48 -14.66 4.37
CA SER A 114 -1.21 -15.95 3.72
C SER A 114 -1.99 -16.11 2.39
N SER A 115 -1.95 -15.05 1.58
CA SER A 115 -2.64 -14.95 0.27
C SER A 115 -4.18 -15.03 0.31
N LYS A 116 -4.80 -14.88 1.49
CA LYS A 116 -6.26 -14.79 1.62
C LYS A 116 -6.68 -13.36 1.92
N ILE A 117 -7.61 -12.83 1.11
CA ILE A 117 -8.24 -11.54 1.36
C ILE A 117 -9.25 -11.69 2.50
N ILE A 118 -9.10 -10.87 3.53
CA ILE A 118 -9.99 -10.82 4.70
C ILE A 118 -10.44 -9.39 4.99
N ASP A 119 -11.48 -9.24 5.80
CA ASP A 119 -11.88 -7.93 6.31
C ASP A 119 -10.75 -7.29 7.12
N TYR A 120 -10.55 -5.99 6.92
CA TYR A 120 -9.61 -5.23 7.72
C TYR A 120 -10.22 -4.94 9.10
N VAL A 121 -9.46 -5.19 10.16
CA VAL A 121 -9.79 -5.00 11.56
C VAL A 121 -8.68 -4.19 12.19
N ASN A 122 -9.04 -3.08 12.85
CA ASN A 122 -8.06 -2.19 13.48
C ASN A 122 -7.25 -2.95 14.54
N GLY A 123 -5.92 -2.78 14.49
CA GLY A 123 -4.99 -3.43 15.43
C GLY A 123 -4.50 -4.81 15.00
N ASP A 124 -5.11 -5.44 13.98
CA ASP A 124 -4.57 -6.66 13.37
C ASP A 124 -3.38 -6.32 12.44
N THR A 125 -2.65 -7.35 12.01
CA THR A 125 -1.49 -7.19 11.12
C THR A 125 -1.69 -7.94 9.82
N TYR A 126 -1.31 -7.30 8.72
CA TYR A 126 -1.49 -7.85 7.38
C TYR A 126 -0.17 -7.92 6.61
N ASP A 127 -0.05 -8.95 5.78
CA ASP A 127 1.07 -9.10 4.84
C ASP A 127 0.97 -8.02 3.77
N GLU A 128 -0.24 -7.81 3.25
CA GLU A 128 -0.57 -6.76 2.27
C GLU A 128 -1.93 -6.11 2.56
N ILE A 129 -2.14 -4.91 2.02
CA ILE A 129 -3.38 -4.14 2.20
C ILE A 129 -3.98 -3.83 0.83
N LEU A 130 -5.31 -3.95 0.72
CA LEU A 130 -6.07 -3.57 -0.46
C LEU A 130 -7.06 -2.46 -0.09
N ILE A 131 -7.16 -1.44 -0.93
CA ILE A 131 -8.10 -0.33 -0.80
C ILE A 131 -8.79 -0.10 -2.13
N ARG A 132 -10.11 0.07 -2.10
CA ARG A 132 -10.93 0.44 -3.27
C ARG A 132 -12.07 1.35 -2.89
N CYS A 133 -12.66 2.06 -3.86
CA CYS A 133 -13.88 2.83 -3.61
C CYS A 133 -15.05 1.94 -3.17
N LYS A 134 -15.89 2.47 -2.29
CA LYS A 134 -17.27 2.01 -2.13
C LYS A 134 -18.05 2.41 -3.39
N ILE A 135 -18.89 1.48 -3.85
CA ILE A 135 -19.86 1.69 -4.93
C ILE A 135 -21.19 2.03 -4.27
#